data_AF-A0AAN7ZC24-F1
#
_entry.id   AF-A0AAN7ZC24-F1
#
_cell.length_a   1.000
_cell.length_b   1.000
_cell.length_c   1.000
_cell.angle_alpha   90.00
_cell.angle_beta   90.00
_cell.angle_gamma   90.00
#
_symmetry.space_group_name_H-M   'P 1'
#
loop_
_entity.id
_entity.type
_entity.pdbx_description
1 polymer ?
#
loop_
_entity_poly.entity_id
_entity_poly.type
_entity_poly.pdbx_seq_one_letter_code
_entity_poly.pdbx_strand_id
1 'polypeptide(L)'
;MPSSVYSFAARARCMLPVPSSPTSTSSYLASLYTKHAALREDSTLAPHEWFNVNRRIVRTVDTILPYGPVIQGPGPKTYELHANLGVALVADIAIRPIRRPCSLSNAELQNKIRQMAADPRKPEFRHTYLNGRVWFSFCILDLELARQSLEDDDFPTFGGNISAIREEDCE
;
A
#
# COMPACT_ATOMS: atom_id res chain seq x y z
N MET A 1 60.00 46.78 -35.64
CA MET A 1 58.82 47.66 -35.44
C MET A 1 58.31 48.05 -36.82
N PRO A 2 57.00 47.98 -37.17
CA PRO A 2 55.73 47.85 -36.41
C PRO A 2 55.19 46.39 -36.41
N SER A 3 54.37 45.89 -35.48
CA SER A 3 52.98 46.21 -35.08
C SER A 3 51.92 45.86 -36.13
N SER A 4 51.31 44.68 -36.05
CA SER A 4 49.86 44.54 -36.29
C SER A 4 49.32 43.21 -35.75
N VAL A 5 48.20 43.33 -35.05
CA VAL A 5 47.54 42.35 -34.21
C VAL A 5 46.49 41.64 -35.06
N TYR A 6 46.50 40.31 -35.12
CA TYR A 6 45.33 39.55 -35.58
C TYR A 6 44.85 38.60 -34.49
N SER A 7 43.71 38.99 -33.95
CA SER A 7 42.89 38.31 -32.97
C SER A 7 42.39 36.99 -33.56
N PHE A 8 42.78 35.86 -32.98
CA PHE A 8 42.10 34.59 -33.23
C PHE A 8 41.07 34.37 -32.14
N ALA A 9 39.80 34.50 -32.54
CA ALA A 9 38.63 34.26 -31.72
C ALA A 9 38.68 32.88 -31.07
N ALA A 10 38.59 32.87 -29.73
CA ALA A 10 38.40 31.69 -28.93
C ALA A 10 37.08 31.01 -29.33
N ARG A 11 37.17 29.84 -29.98
CA ARG A 11 36.04 28.93 -30.11
C ARG A 11 35.79 28.29 -28.74
N ALA A 12 34.95 28.93 -27.95
CA ALA A 12 34.32 28.31 -26.79
C ALA A 12 33.55 27.07 -27.27
N ARG A 13 34.09 25.89 -27.00
CA ARG A 13 33.33 24.64 -27.12
C ARG A 13 32.24 24.69 -26.07
N CYS A 14 31.01 24.89 -26.53
CA CYS A 14 29.82 24.77 -25.70
C CYS A 14 29.82 23.37 -25.09
N MET A 15 30.06 23.29 -23.79
CA MET A 15 29.66 22.16 -22.96
C MET A 15 28.12 22.12 -23.01
N LEU A 16 27.57 21.18 -23.79
CA LEU A 16 26.17 20.85 -23.66
C LEU A 16 25.96 20.27 -22.25
N PRO A 17 25.03 20.79 -21.43
CA PRO A 17 24.60 20.07 -20.25
C PRO A 17 23.94 18.77 -20.71
N VAL A 18 24.54 17.64 -20.35
CA VAL A 18 23.93 16.32 -20.50
C VAL A 18 22.63 16.34 -19.67
N PRO A 19 21.44 16.13 -20.27
CA PRO A 19 20.23 16.00 -19.49
C PRO A 19 20.34 14.78 -18.58
N SER A 20 20.14 15.04 -17.30
CA SER A 20 20.30 14.11 -16.20
C SER A 20 19.27 12.97 -16.26
N SER A 21 19.76 11.73 -16.20
CA SER A 21 19.13 10.55 -15.60
C SER A 21 17.79 10.03 -16.15
N PRO A 22 17.80 8.92 -16.93
CA PRO A 22 16.63 8.08 -17.16
C PRO A 22 16.68 6.82 -16.28
N THR A 23 16.36 6.87 -14.99
CA THR A 23 16.42 5.62 -14.17
C THR A 23 15.35 5.41 -13.10
N SER A 24 14.53 6.40 -12.71
CA SER A 24 13.55 6.14 -11.63
C SER A 24 12.38 5.25 -12.07
N THR A 25 11.87 5.38 -13.29
CA THR A 25 10.69 4.63 -13.76
C THR A 25 10.96 3.12 -13.89
N SER A 26 12.13 2.74 -14.41
CA SER A 26 12.49 1.32 -14.61
C SER A 26 12.59 0.57 -13.28
N SER A 27 13.22 1.18 -12.26
CA SER A 27 13.33 0.56 -10.95
C SER A 27 11.98 0.42 -10.25
N TYR A 28 11.10 1.42 -10.39
CA TYR A 28 9.76 1.40 -9.80
C TYR A 28 8.89 0.31 -10.40
N LEU A 29 8.88 0.19 -11.73
CA LEU A 29 8.15 -0.87 -12.42
C LEU A 29 8.67 -2.25 -11.99
N ALA A 30 9.99 -2.44 -11.91
CA ALA A 30 10.58 -3.69 -11.44
C ALA A 30 10.07 -4.09 -10.04
N SER A 31 9.91 -3.14 -9.10
CA SER A 31 9.36 -3.45 -7.78
C SER A 31 7.90 -3.88 -7.79
N LEU A 32 7.09 -3.42 -8.75
CA LEU A 32 5.69 -3.86 -8.85
C LEU A 32 5.58 -5.35 -9.21
N TYR A 33 6.59 -5.93 -9.87
CA TYR A 33 6.64 -7.35 -10.23
C TYR A 33 7.36 -8.24 -9.18
N THR A 34 7.56 -7.72 -7.97
CA THR A 34 8.23 -8.44 -6.87
C THR A 34 7.35 -8.56 -5.65
N LYS A 35 7.66 -9.51 -4.77
CA LYS A 35 6.99 -9.70 -3.48
C LYS A 35 6.98 -8.39 -2.69
N HIS A 36 5.80 -8.04 -2.15
CA HIS A 36 5.68 -6.91 -1.23
C HIS A 36 6.42 -7.21 0.09
N ALA A 37 7.29 -6.30 0.52
CA ALA A 37 8.08 -6.45 1.74
C ALA A 37 7.26 -6.47 3.04
N ALA A 38 6.02 -5.97 3.02
CA ALA A 38 5.08 -6.03 4.14
C ALA A 38 4.21 -7.30 4.13
N LEU A 39 4.36 -8.18 3.13
CA LEU A 39 3.63 -9.44 3.04
C LEU A 39 4.33 -10.52 3.86
N ARG A 40 3.60 -11.12 4.80
CA ARG A 40 4.17 -12.10 5.74
C ARG A 40 4.43 -13.48 5.16
N GLU A 41 3.63 -13.89 4.19
CA GLU A 41 3.70 -15.25 3.65
C GLU A 41 4.81 -15.39 2.60
N ASP A 42 5.50 -16.54 2.64
CA ASP A 42 6.45 -16.94 1.61
C ASP A 42 5.74 -17.81 0.57
N SER A 43 5.18 -17.16 -0.43
CA SER A 43 4.58 -17.82 -1.60
C SER A 43 5.55 -17.77 -2.77
N THR A 44 5.68 -18.88 -3.51
CA THR A 44 6.44 -18.91 -4.76
C THR A 44 5.53 -18.51 -5.91
N LEU A 45 5.45 -17.21 -6.19
CA LEU A 45 4.68 -16.64 -7.30
C LEU A 45 5.60 -16.10 -8.40
N ALA A 46 5.13 -16.16 -9.64
CA ALA A 46 5.77 -15.56 -10.79
C ALA A 46 5.69 -14.02 -10.73
N PRO A 47 6.58 -13.28 -11.41
CA PRO A 47 6.61 -11.82 -11.34
C PRO A 47 5.28 -11.12 -11.71
N HIS A 48 4.55 -11.67 -12.68
CA HIS A 48 3.25 -11.14 -13.10
C HIS A 48 2.14 -11.40 -12.06
N GLU A 49 2.21 -12.52 -11.34
CA GLU A 49 1.29 -12.80 -10.22
C GLU A 49 1.57 -11.84 -9.06
N TRP A 50 2.84 -11.53 -8.78
CA TRP A 50 3.19 -10.49 -7.79
C TRP A 50 2.63 -9.12 -8.15
N PHE A 51 2.65 -8.76 -9.44
CA PHE A 51 2.03 -7.53 -9.91
C PHE A 51 0.53 -7.49 -9.60
N ASN A 52 -0.18 -8.59 -9.82
CA ASN A 52 -1.61 -8.69 -9.49
C ASN A 52 -1.86 -8.62 -7.98
N VAL A 53 -1.07 -9.35 -7.18
CA VAL A 53 -1.13 -9.30 -5.71
C VAL A 53 -0.91 -7.88 -5.20
N ASN A 54 0.12 -7.18 -5.70
CA ASN A 54 0.44 -5.81 -5.30
C ASN A 54 -0.71 -4.84 -5.63
N ARG A 55 -1.34 -4.97 -6.80
CA ARG A 55 -2.52 -4.16 -7.12
C ARG A 55 -3.71 -4.49 -6.21
N ARG A 56 -3.93 -5.75 -5.87
CA ARG A 56 -5.01 -6.16 -4.95
C ARG A 56 -4.78 -5.68 -3.52
N ILE A 57 -3.52 -5.59 -3.08
CA ILE A 57 -3.16 -4.98 -1.80
C ILE A 57 -3.61 -3.51 -1.77
N VAL A 58 -3.26 -2.73 -2.80
CA VAL A 58 -3.69 -1.33 -2.94
C VAL A 58 -5.22 -1.23 -2.91
N ARG A 59 -5.89 -2.05 -3.73
CA ARG A 59 -7.36 -2.03 -3.82
C ARG A 59 -8.04 -2.41 -2.51
N THR A 60 -7.49 -3.39 -1.79
CA THR A 60 -7.99 -3.80 -0.48
C THR A 60 -7.90 -2.66 0.51
N VAL A 61 -6.75 -1.98 0.58
CA VAL A 61 -6.53 -0.83 1.45
C VAL A 61 -7.50 0.32 1.12
N ASP A 62 -7.66 0.64 -0.16
CA ASP A 62 -8.58 1.70 -0.59
C ASP A 62 -10.05 1.36 -0.29
N THR A 63 -10.40 0.08 -0.24
CA THR A 63 -11.75 -0.38 0.09
C THR A 63 -12.00 -0.39 1.60
N ILE A 64 -11.06 -0.86 2.42
CA ILE A 64 -11.29 -1.03 3.88
C ILE A 64 -11.13 0.28 4.67
N LEU A 65 -10.21 1.17 4.28
CA LEU A 65 -9.88 2.35 5.07
C LEU A 65 -11.04 3.35 5.22
N PRO A 66 -11.88 3.61 4.20
CA PRO A 66 -13.04 4.50 4.32
C PRO A 66 -14.04 4.08 5.41
N TYR A 67 -14.18 2.77 5.68
CA TYR A 67 -15.06 2.27 6.75
C TYR A 67 -14.54 2.53 8.16
N GLY A 68 -13.29 3.01 8.29
CA GLY A 68 -12.64 3.34 9.55
C GLY A 68 -12.70 2.24 10.62
N PRO A 69 -12.31 0.98 10.32
CA PRO A 69 -12.40 -0.11 11.29
C PRO A 69 -11.73 0.24 12.62
N VAL A 70 -12.30 -0.24 13.71
CA VAL A 70 -11.78 0.02 15.05
C VAL A 70 -11.17 -1.26 15.62
N ILE A 71 -9.87 -1.19 15.87
CA ILE A 71 -9.07 -2.25 16.49
C ILE A 71 -9.20 -2.11 18.02
N GLN A 72 -9.85 -3.06 18.69
CA GLN A 72 -10.16 -2.97 20.12
C GLN A 72 -9.91 -4.28 20.88
N GLY A 73 -9.27 -4.25 22.04
CA GLY A 73 -9.37 -5.40 22.93
C GLY A 73 -8.17 -5.58 23.85
N PRO A 74 -8.36 -6.37 24.91
CA PRO A 74 -7.28 -6.70 25.82
C PRO A 74 -6.35 -7.75 25.17
N GLY A 75 -5.06 -7.45 25.13
CA GLY A 75 -4.00 -8.42 24.87
C GLY A 75 -3.85 -8.81 23.40
N PRO A 76 -3.00 -9.81 23.13
CA PRO A 76 -2.56 -10.06 21.78
C PRO A 76 -3.71 -10.54 20.90
N LYS A 77 -3.93 -9.82 19.80
CA LYS A 77 -5.03 -10.08 18.89
C LYS A 77 -4.65 -9.63 17.49
N THR A 78 -5.03 -10.45 16.52
CA THR A 78 -4.84 -10.22 15.11
C THR A 78 -6.18 -9.81 14.50
N TYR A 79 -6.17 -8.75 13.70
CA TYR A 79 -7.31 -8.27 12.93
C TYR A 79 -7.01 -8.43 11.46
N GLU A 80 -7.82 -9.20 10.77
CA GLU A 80 -7.74 -9.38 9.33
C GLU A 80 -8.83 -8.53 8.68
N LEU A 81 -8.40 -7.47 8.00
CA LEU A 81 -9.27 -6.54 7.31
C LEU A 81 -9.17 -6.83 5.81
N HIS A 82 -10.15 -7.55 5.28
CA HIS A 82 -10.20 -7.95 3.86
C HIS A 82 -11.42 -7.36 3.15
N ALA A 83 -11.32 -7.26 1.83
CA ALA A 83 -12.38 -6.79 0.94
C ALA A 83 -12.80 -7.88 -0.06
N ASN A 84 -12.60 -9.16 0.29
CA ASN A 84 -12.81 -10.33 -0.59
C ASN A 84 -11.95 -10.30 -1.87
N LEU A 85 -10.77 -9.69 -1.79
CA LEU A 85 -9.81 -9.59 -2.89
C LEU A 85 -8.63 -10.56 -2.74
N GLY A 86 -8.75 -11.56 -1.85
CA GLY A 86 -7.75 -12.61 -1.64
C GLY A 86 -6.54 -12.15 -0.84
N VAL A 87 -6.49 -10.87 -0.48
CA VAL A 87 -5.49 -10.28 0.42
C VAL A 87 -6.18 -9.51 1.54
N ALA A 88 -5.50 -9.43 2.68
CA ALA A 88 -5.96 -8.72 3.87
C ALA A 88 -4.89 -7.75 4.39
N LEU A 89 -5.34 -6.61 4.90
CA LEU A 89 -4.54 -5.81 5.82
C LEU A 89 -4.63 -6.46 7.20
N VAL A 90 -3.49 -6.87 7.74
CA VAL A 90 -3.39 -7.47 9.06
C VAL A 90 -2.92 -6.41 10.05
N ALA A 91 -3.70 -6.24 11.12
CA ALA A 91 -3.35 -5.39 12.24
C ALA A 91 -3.15 -6.24 13.51
N ASP A 92 -1.91 -6.32 13.97
CA ASP A 92 -1.51 -7.14 15.10
C ASP A 92 -1.23 -6.34 16.35
N ILE A 93 -1.81 -6.78 17.46
CA ILE A 93 -1.49 -6.33 18.81
C ILE A 93 -0.63 -7.43 19.41
N ALA A 94 0.67 -7.20 19.66
CA ALA A 94 1.56 -8.29 20.09
C ALA A 94 1.83 -8.37 21.61
N ILE A 95 1.95 -7.23 22.31
CA ILE A 95 2.58 -7.23 23.65
C ILE A 95 1.71 -6.62 24.76
N ARG A 96 0.99 -5.53 24.49
CA ARG A 96 0.19 -4.85 25.52
C ARG A 96 -1.25 -4.66 25.07
N PRO A 97 -2.24 -4.91 25.96
CA PRO A 97 -3.62 -4.54 25.70
C PRO A 97 -3.69 -3.06 25.35
N ILE A 98 -4.37 -2.73 24.26
CA ILE A 98 -4.65 -1.34 23.96
C ILE A 98 -5.78 -0.91 24.89
N ARG A 99 -5.50 0.03 25.80
CA ARG A 99 -6.49 0.55 26.75
C ARG A 99 -7.54 1.46 26.10
N ARG A 100 -7.31 1.88 24.84
CA ARG A 100 -8.23 2.70 24.05
C ARG A 100 -8.42 2.11 22.66
N PRO A 101 -9.60 2.26 22.05
CA PRO A 101 -9.84 1.83 20.68
C PRO A 101 -8.87 2.51 19.70
N CYS A 102 -8.21 1.70 18.87
CA CYS A 102 -7.38 2.16 17.76
C CYS A 102 -8.28 2.31 16.53
N SER A 103 -8.69 3.54 16.20
CA SER A 103 -9.53 3.77 15.03
C SER A 103 -8.67 4.03 13.79
N LEU A 104 -8.95 3.29 12.72
CA LEU A 104 -8.38 3.55 11.39
C LEU A 104 -9.00 4.76 10.69
N SER A 105 -9.82 5.56 11.37
CA SER A 105 -10.31 6.86 10.89
C SER A 105 -9.25 7.97 10.93
N ASN A 106 -8.12 7.75 11.62
CA ASN A 106 -7.03 8.72 11.66
C ASN A 106 -6.39 8.90 10.27
N ALA A 107 -6.49 10.11 9.71
CA ALA A 107 -5.99 10.45 8.38
C ALA A 107 -4.48 10.21 8.21
N GLU A 108 -3.66 10.48 9.23
CA GLU A 108 -2.22 10.24 9.17
C GLU A 108 -1.90 8.76 9.07
N LEU A 109 -2.65 7.93 9.79
CA LEU A 109 -2.50 6.48 9.76
C LEU A 109 -2.98 5.93 8.43
N GLN A 110 -4.14 6.36 7.94
CA GLN A 110 -4.63 5.97 6.62
C GLN A 110 -3.59 6.29 5.54
N ASN A 111 -3.00 7.48 5.57
CA ASN A 111 -1.96 7.86 4.62
C ASN A 111 -0.71 6.97 4.74
N LYS A 112 -0.29 6.60 5.95
CA LYS A 112 0.82 5.64 6.14
C LYS A 112 0.50 4.25 5.59
N ILE A 113 -0.72 3.76 5.81
CA ILE A 113 -1.15 2.46 5.28
C ILE A 113 -1.25 2.50 3.75
N ARG A 114 -1.81 3.57 3.17
CA ARG A 114 -1.83 3.77 1.70
C ARG A 114 -0.41 3.85 1.11
N GLN A 115 0.50 4.57 1.76
CA GLN A 115 1.90 4.65 1.34
C GLN A 115 2.60 3.29 1.43
N MET A 116 2.29 2.49 2.45
CA MET A 116 2.79 1.13 2.56
C MET A 116 2.27 0.27 1.41
N ALA A 117 0.96 0.32 1.13
CA ALA A 117 0.33 -0.46 0.06
C ALA A 117 0.82 -0.08 -1.35
N ALA A 118 1.08 1.21 -1.59
CA ALA A 118 1.46 1.73 -2.91
C ALA A 118 2.92 1.44 -3.29
N ASP A 119 3.78 1.11 -2.32
CA ASP A 119 5.20 0.84 -2.54
C ASP A 119 5.56 -0.56 -2.03
N PRO A 120 5.74 -1.53 -2.94
CA PRO A 120 6.09 -2.92 -2.57
C PRO A 120 7.37 -3.04 -1.75
N ARG A 121 8.25 -2.04 -1.77
CA ARG A 121 9.51 -2.04 -1.01
C ARG A 121 9.31 -1.65 0.45
N LYS A 122 8.16 -1.08 0.82
CA LYS A 122 7.87 -0.68 2.19
C LYS A 122 7.65 -1.95 3.03
N PRO A 123 8.46 -2.14 4.10
CA PRO A 123 8.21 -3.22 5.04
C PRO A 123 6.98 -2.92 5.89
N GLU A 124 6.55 -3.92 6.66
CA GLU A 124 5.58 -3.71 7.73
C GLU A 124 6.05 -2.60 8.68
N PHE A 125 5.09 -1.85 9.23
CA PHE A 125 5.41 -0.77 10.16
C PHE A 125 4.63 -0.93 11.45
N ARG A 126 5.18 -0.30 12.48
CA ARG A 126 4.61 -0.27 13.82
C ARG A 126 4.03 1.11 14.11
N HIS A 127 2.74 1.19 14.36
CA HIS A 127 2.09 2.39 14.86
C HIS A 127 2.03 2.37 16.39
N THR A 128 2.44 3.46 17.02
CA THR A 128 2.39 3.59 18.48
C THR A 128 1.12 4.32 18.86
N TYR A 129 0.33 3.71 19.75
CA TYR A 129 -0.84 4.32 20.37
C TYR A 129 -0.57 4.61 21.84
N LEU A 130 -1.44 5.42 22.44
CA LEU A 130 -1.42 5.70 23.86
C LEU A 130 -1.58 4.37 24.63
N ASN A 131 -0.47 3.87 25.19
CA ASN A 131 -0.35 2.60 25.91
C ASN A 131 -0.42 1.30 25.08
N GLY A 132 -0.18 1.34 23.76
CA GLY A 132 -0.20 0.15 22.92
C GLY A 132 0.64 0.30 21.64
N ARG A 133 0.91 -0.81 20.96
CA ARG A 133 1.57 -0.82 19.65
C ARG A 133 0.82 -1.79 18.75
N VAL A 134 0.56 -1.35 17.53
CA VAL A 134 -0.09 -2.15 16.48
C VAL A 134 0.87 -2.28 15.31
N TRP A 135 1.09 -3.50 14.85
CA TRP A 135 1.87 -3.81 13.66
C TRP A 135 0.92 -3.95 12.49
N PHE A 136 1.26 -3.31 11.37
CA PHE A 136 0.48 -3.40 10.14
C PHE A 136 1.30 -4.13 9.09
N SER A 137 0.69 -5.15 8.52
CA SER A 137 1.28 -6.03 7.49
C SER A 137 0.20 -6.51 6.53
N PHE A 138 0.57 -7.24 5.50
CA PHE A 138 -0.36 -7.88 4.57
C PHE A 138 -0.28 -9.40 4.66
N CYS A 139 -1.40 -10.06 4.38
CA CYS A 139 -1.49 -11.51 4.28
C CYS A 139 -2.32 -11.89 3.05
N ILE A 140 -2.02 -13.03 2.43
CA ILE A 140 -2.85 -13.62 1.39
C ILE A 140 -3.84 -14.55 2.09
N LEU A 141 -5.14 -14.33 1.89
CA LEU A 141 -6.20 -15.22 2.40
C LEU A 141 -6.61 -16.25 1.36
N ASP A 142 -6.56 -15.87 0.09
CA ASP A 142 -6.90 -16.73 -1.05
C ASP A 142 -5.92 -16.45 -2.19
N LEU A 143 -5.01 -17.40 -2.41
CA LEU A 143 -3.97 -17.29 -3.42
C LEU A 143 -4.54 -17.29 -4.85
N GLU A 144 -5.58 -18.08 -5.09
CA GLU A 144 -6.22 -18.22 -6.40
C GLU A 144 -6.86 -16.92 -6.82
N LEU A 145 -7.49 -16.26 -5.86
CA LEU A 145 -8.10 -14.97 -6.08
C LEU A 145 -7.01 -13.89 -6.14
N ALA A 146 -6.02 -13.88 -5.23
CA ALA A 146 -4.96 -12.87 -5.18
C ALA A 146 -4.07 -12.80 -6.44
N ARG A 147 -3.94 -13.88 -7.21
CA ARG A 147 -3.15 -13.90 -8.46
C ARG A 147 -3.94 -13.45 -9.70
N GLN A 148 -5.26 -13.39 -9.64
CA GLN A 148 -6.11 -12.98 -10.76
C GLN A 148 -5.95 -11.48 -11.05
N SER A 149 -6.14 -11.13 -12.33
CA SER A 149 -6.15 -9.73 -12.74
C SER A 149 -7.30 -8.98 -12.06
N LEU A 150 -7.16 -7.67 -11.87
CA LEU A 150 -8.26 -6.80 -11.40
C LEU A 150 -9.17 -6.35 -12.56
N GLU A 151 -8.85 -6.71 -13.81
CA GLU A 151 -9.65 -6.36 -14.98
C GLU A 151 -10.92 -7.21 -15.08
N ASP A 152 -11.01 -8.28 -14.28
CA ASP A 152 -12.17 -9.17 -14.21
C ASP A 152 -13.20 -8.79 -13.12
N ASP A 153 -12.94 -7.73 -12.32
CA ASP A 153 -13.79 -7.33 -11.17
C ASP A 153 -14.84 -6.24 -11.50
N ASP A 154 -14.99 -5.85 -12.77
CA ASP A 154 -16.06 -4.93 -13.20
C ASP A 154 -17.39 -5.66 -13.41
N PHE A 155 -18.05 -6.12 -12.34
CA PHE A 155 -19.52 -6.23 -12.27
C PHE A 155 -20.04 -6.24 -10.82
N PRO A 156 -20.47 -5.10 -10.26
CA PRO A 156 -21.39 -5.11 -9.13
C PRO A 156 -22.81 -5.31 -9.65
N THR A 157 -23.32 -6.54 -9.61
CA THR A 157 -24.78 -6.72 -9.62
C THR A 157 -25.29 -6.33 -8.23
N PHE A 158 -25.61 -5.06 -8.07
CA PHE A 158 -26.41 -4.55 -6.95
C PHE A 158 -27.77 -5.27 -6.97
N GLY A 159 -28.01 -6.15 -6.00
CA GLY A 159 -29.29 -6.83 -5.84
C GLY A 159 -29.28 -7.77 -4.64
N GLY A 160 -29.47 -7.23 -3.44
CA GLY A 160 -29.54 -8.07 -2.24
C GLY A 160 -29.67 -7.30 -0.93
N ASN A 161 -30.81 -6.64 -0.76
CA ASN A 161 -31.46 -6.30 0.52
C ASN A 161 -30.59 -5.84 1.69
N ILE A 162 -30.60 -4.53 1.88
CA ILE A 162 -30.53 -3.87 3.19
C ILE A 162 -31.59 -4.52 4.08
N SER A 163 -31.15 -5.35 5.03
CA SER A 163 -31.95 -5.69 6.21
C SER A 163 -31.34 -4.93 7.37
N ALA A 164 -31.74 -3.67 7.51
CA ALA A 164 -31.65 -2.98 8.78
C ALA A 164 -32.48 -3.81 9.77
N ILE A 165 -31.80 -4.45 10.71
CA ILE A 165 -32.42 -5.04 11.90
C ILE A 165 -33.04 -3.84 12.64
N ARG A 166 -34.35 -3.62 12.46
CA ARG A 166 -35.12 -2.71 13.32
C ARG A 166 -35.38 -3.46 14.62
N GLU A 167 -34.76 -2.94 15.66
CA GLU A 167 -35.19 -3.11 17.05
C GLU A 167 -36.63 -2.60 17.24
N GLU A 168 -37.20 -3.11 18.32
CA GLU A 168 -38.59 -3.24 18.70
C GLU A 168 -39.34 -1.93 19.00
N ASP A 169 -40.66 -2.09 19.07
CA ASP A 169 -41.67 -1.32 19.84
C ASP A 169 -41.92 0.17 19.53
N CYS A 170 -43.19 0.47 19.21
CA CYS A 170 -44.05 1.43 19.94
C CYS A 170 -45.47 1.43 19.34
N GLU A 171 -46.43 1.03 20.18
CA GLU A 171 -47.91 1.22 20.19
C GLU A 171 -48.76 1.02 18.92
#